data_AF-A0A1H4G3F9-F1
#
_entry.id   AF-A0A1H4G3F9-F1
#
_cell.length_a   1.000
_cell.length_b   1.000
_cell.length_c   1.000
_cell.angle_alpha   90.00
_cell.angle_beta   90.00
_cell.angle_gamma   90.00
#
_symmetry.space_group_name_H-M   'P 1'
#
loop_
_entity.id
_entity.type
_entity.pdbx_description
1 polymer ?
#
loop_
_entity_poly.entity_id
_entity_poly.type
_entity_poly.pdbx_seq_one_letter_code
_entity_poly.pdbx_strand_id
1 'polypeptide(L)'
;MECPDLNSLVLSERDFEVINEIRRIHQNGRLLERALPAGVMATIFVGSNSMQASYNITTTDWEMFAQAMAALPNIVRTRVYQQANLRRLERGITPQQSLFWRAVADGCRGL
;
A
#
# COMPACT_ATOMS: atom_id res chain seq x y z
N MET A 1 4.71 0.69 16.65
CA MET A 1 5.66 0.69 15.54
C MET A 1 5.41 1.95 14.75
N GLU A 2 6.35 2.87 14.82
CA GLU A 2 6.40 4.01 13.90
C GLU A 2 6.52 3.48 12.48
N CYS A 3 5.85 4.13 11.53
CA CYS A 3 5.92 3.76 10.13
C CYS A 3 7.35 3.86 9.64
N PRO A 4 7.90 2.85 8.93
CA PRO A 4 9.27 2.92 8.47
C PRO A 4 9.37 3.93 7.34
N ASP A 5 10.35 4.83 7.41
CA ASP A 5 10.78 5.57 6.22
C ASP A 5 11.41 4.56 5.24
N LEU A 6 10.81 4.45 4.06
CA LEU A 6 11.32 3.59 2.99
C LEU A 6 11.95 4.45 1.91
N ASN A 7 13.27 4.37 1.81
CA ASN A 7 14.04 5.05 0.79
C ASN A 7 14.36 4.09 -0.36
N SER A 8 14.15 4.57 -1.59
CA SER A 8 14.46 3.84 -2.83
C SER A 8 13.77 2.47 -2.97
N LEU A 9 12.52 2.37 -2.53
CA LEU A 9 11.71 1.16 -2.70
C LEU A 9 11.47 0.88 -4.19
N VAL A 10 11.95 -0.26 -4.67
CA VAL A 10 11.67 -0.73 -6.04
C VAL A 10 10.56 -1.78 -5.99
N LEU A 11 9.42 -1.45 -6.58
CA LEU A 11 8.29 -2.36 -6.74
C LEU A 11 8.48 -3.21 -8.00
N SER A 12 8.39 -4.52 -7.85
CA SER A 12 8.44 -5.49 -8.95
C SER A 12 7.09 -5.58 -9.66
N GLU A 13 7.09 -6.22 -10.83
CA GLU A 13 5.85 -6.55 -11.57
C GLU A 13 4.83 -7.26 -10.68
N ARG A 14 5.28 -8.22 -9.86
CA ARG A 14 4.41 -8.95 -8.93
C ARG A 14 3.79 -8.05 -7.86
N ASP A 15 4.50 -7.02 -7.41
CA ASP A 15 3.94 -6.04 -6.48
C ASP A 15 2.82 -5.23 -7.16
N PHE A 16 3.01 -4.84 -8.42
CA PHE A 16 2.00 -4.12 -9.19
C PHE A 16 0.76 -4.97 -9.50
N GLU A 17 0.90 -6.27 -9.69
CA GLU A 17 -0.23 -7.19 -9.81
C GLU A 17 -1.11 -7.15 -8.55
N VAL A 18 -0.50 -7.27 -7.36
CA VAL A 18 -1.21 -7.21 -6.08
C VAL A 18 -1.83 -5.84 -5.83
N ILE A 19 -1.10 -4.75 -6.16
CA ILE A 19 -1.65 -3.39 -6.12
C ILE A 19 -2.88 -3.26 -7.02
N ASN A 20 -2.86 -3.87 -8.21
CA ASN A 20 -3.99 -3.85 -9.14
C ASN A 20 -5.17 -4.68 -8.62
N GLU A 21 -4.93 -5.78 -7.92
CA GLU A 21 -5.98 -6.52 -7.22
C GLU A 21 -6.61 -5.68 -6.11
N ILE A 22 -5.79 -4.99 -5.31
CA ILE A 22 -6.25 -4.03 -4.30
C ILE A 22 -7.12 -2.94 -4.96
N ARG A 23 -6.65 -2.33 -6.05
CA ARG A 23 -7.42 -1.33 -6.81
C ARG A 23 -8.77 -1.86 -7.29
N ARG A 24 -8.83 -3.09 -7.78
CA ARG A 24 -10.10 -3.72 -8.22
C ARG A 24 -11.09 -3.89 -7.08
N ILE A 25 -10.63 -4.13 -5.86
CA ILE A 25 -11.50 -4.14 -4.66
C ILE A 25 -12.15 -2.76 -4.47
N HIS A 26 -11.50 -1.67 -4.91
CA HIS A 26 -12.00 -0.30 -4.81
C HIS A 26 -12.82 0.20 -6.00
N GLN A 27 -12.73 -0.42 -7.18
CA GLN A 27 -13.36 0.08 -8.41
C GLN A 27 -14.90 0.15 -8.35
N ASN A 28 -15.54 -0.62 -7.47
CA ASN A 28 -16.98 -0.48 -7.23
C ASN A 28 -17.35 0.73 -6.33
N GLY A 29 -16.39 1.53 -5.85
CA GLY A 29 -16.68 2.60 -4.87
C GLY A 29 -15.78 3.86 -4.85
N ARG A 30 -14.72 3.98 -5.68
CA ARG A 30 -13.81 5.17 -5.73
C ARG A 30 -13.32 5.68 -4.36
N LEU A 31 -13.25 4.79 -3.37
CA LEU A 31 -13.10 5.18 -1.96
C LEU A 31 -11.69 5.67 -1.63
N LEU A 32 -10.64 4.97 -2.09
CA LEU A 32 -9.25 5.41 -1.87
C LEU A 32 -8.89 6.66 -2.68
N GLU A 33 -9.47 6.84 -3.87
CA GLU A 33 -9.29 8.04 -4.71
C GLU A 33 -9.69 9.34 -4.01
N ARG A 34 -10.70 9.28 -3.12
CA ARG A 34 -11.19 10.43 -2.36
C ARG A 34 -10.49 10.60 -1.02
N ALA A 35 -9.93 9.52 -0.49
CA ALA A 35 -9.41 9.46 0.87
C ALA A 35 -7.88 9.62 0.93
N LEU A 36 -7.16 9.23 -0.12
CA LEU A 36 -5.71 9.42 -0.19
C LEU A 36 -5.38 10.83 -0.71
N PRO A 37 -4.74 11.69 0.10
CA PRO A 37 -4.20 12.94 -0.41
C PRO A 37 -3.12 12.66 -1.47
N ALA A 38 -2.90 13.64 -2.35
CA ALA A 38 -1.85 13.55 -3.36
C ALA A 38 -0.49 13.34 -2.68
N GLY A 39 0.20 12.25 -3.02
CA GLY A 39 1.41 11.77 -2.37
C GLY A 39 1.85 10.43 -2.95
N VAL A 40 2.92 9.84 -2.42
CA VAL A 40 3.51 8.62 -3.01
C VAL A 40 2.55 7.43 -2.91
N MET A 41 1.81 7.32 -1.80
CA MET A 41 0.78 6.29 -1.63
C MET A 41 -0.39 6.46 -2.60
N ALA A 42 -0.81 7.69 -2.89
CA ALA A 42 -1.79 7.94 -3.94
C ALA A 42 -1.24 7.56 -5.32
N THR A 43 0.03 7.84 -5.62
CA THR A 43 0.61 7.38 -6.89
C THR A 43 0.63 5.85 -6.99
N ILE A 44 1.01 5.16 -5.91
CA ILE A 44 1.08 3.69 -5.86
C ILE A 44 -0.30 3.07 -5.94
N PHE A 45 -1.31 3.55 -5.20
CA PHE A 45 -2.60 2.87 -5.09
C PHE A 45 -3.71 3.47 -5.96
N VAL A 46 -3.60 4.72 -6.41
CA VAL A 46 -4.62 5.43 -7.19
C VAL A 46 -4.13 5.82 -8.59
N GLY A 47 -2.84 6.11 -8.75
CA GLY A 47 -2.26 6.56 -10.02
C GLY A 47 -2.34 5.52 -11.15
N SER A 48 -2.16 5.96 -12.40
CA SER A 48 -1.92 5.04 -13.52
C SER A 48 -0.66 4.21 -13.25
N ASN A 49 -0.63 2.95 -13.72
CA ASN A 49 0.41 1.93 -13.54
C ASN A 49 1.84 2.39 -13.91
N SER A 50 2.39 3.37 -13.20
CA SER A 50 3.74 3.86 -13.42
C SER A 50 4.65 2.99 -12.58
N MET A 51 5.26 1.99 -13.21
CA MET A 51 6.48 1.39 -12.66
C MET A 51 7.52 2.51 -12.58
N GLN A 52 7.67 3.13 -11.41
CA GLN A 52 8.75 4.08 -11.17
C GLN A 52 10.03 3.32 -10.85
N ALA A 53 11.18 3.93 -11.18
CA ALA A 53 12.48 3.34 -10.88
C ALA A 53 12.67 3.11 -9.37
N SER A 54 12.10 3.98 -8.52
CA SER A 54 12.06 3.81 -7.08
C SER A 54 11.06 4.76 -6.41
N TYR A 55 10.57 4.40 -5.23
CA TYR A 55 9.68 5.19 -4.40
C TYR A 55 10.34 5.57 -3.08
N ASN A 56 10.11 6.79 -2.63
CA ASN A 56 10.47 7.24 -1.28
C ASN A 56 9.19 7.46 -0.51
N ILE A 57 8.99 6.70 0.56
CA ILE A 57 7.79 6.77 1.38
C ILE A 57 8.22 7.22 2.77
N THR A 58 7.66 8.36 3.18
CA THR A 58 7.93 8.94 4.50
C THR A 58 6.86 8.57 5.51
N THR A 59 7.15 8.80 6.77
CA THR A 59 6.17 8.67 7.87
C THR A 59 4.86 9.42 7.57
N THR A 60 4.93 10.63 7.00
CA THR A 60 3.73 11.39 6.62
C THR A 60 2.88 10.69 5.57
N ASP A 61 3.50 10.08 4.54
CA ASP A 61 2.77 9.30 3.52
C ASP A 61 2.00 8.15 4.15
N TRP A 62 2.62 7.49 5.13
CA TRP A 62 2.01 6.39 5.85
C TRP A 62 0.87 6.82 6.77
N GLU A 63 1.00 7.93 7.48
CA GLU A 63 -0.07 8.48 8.31
C GLU A 63 -1.30 8.80 7.47
N MET A 64 -1.09 9.44 6.32
CA MET A 64 -2.17 9.75 5.37
C MET A 64 -2.82 8.46 4.81
N PHE A 65 -2.01 7.44 4.51
CA PHE A 65 -2.52 6.13 4.09
C PHE A 65 -3.34 5.45 5.19
N ALA A 66 -2.88 5.50 6.45
CA ALA A 66 -3.57 4.92 7.59
C ALA A 66 -4.92 5.61 7.84
N GLN A 67 -4.97 6.94 7.73
CA GLN A 67 -6.21 7.72 7.82
C GLN A 67 -7.21 7.32 6.72
N ALA A 68 -6.73 7.20 5.48
CA ALA A 68 -7.56 6.76 4.35
C ALA A 68 -8.09 5.34 4.58
N MET A 69 -7.24 4.42 5.04
CA MET A 69 -7.61 3.04 5.37
C MET A 69 -8.64 2.96 6.50
N ALA A 70 -8.54 3.82 7.51
CA ALA A 70 -9.48 3.86 8.63
C ALA A 70 -10.91 4.26 8.19
N ALA A 71 -11.04 5.08 7.15
CA ALA A 71 -12.33 5.47 6.58
C ALA A 71 -13.00 4.36 5.74
N LEU A 72 -12.29 3.27 5.45
CA LEU A 72 -12.83 2.18 4.63
C LEU A 72 -13.69 1.19 5.43
N PRO A 73 -14.69 0.56 4.78
CA PRO A 73 -15.44 -0.55 5.37
C PRO A 73 -14.51 -1.70 5.81
N ASN A 74 -14.86 -2.39 6.91
CA ASN A 74 -14.07 -3.51 7.46
C ASN A 74 -13.72 -4.56 6.38
N ILE A 75 -14.68 -4.94 5.54
CA ILE A 75 -14.47 -5.93 4.47
C ILE A 75 -13.37 -5.51 3.48
N VAL A 76 -13.26 -4.21 3.19
CA VAL A 76 -12.24 -3.68 2.29
C VAL A 76 -10.87 -3.71 2.98
N ARG A 77 -10.79 -3.25 4.23
CA ARG A 77 -9.56 -3.33 5.04
C ARG A 77 -9.05 -4.76 5.17
N THR A 78 -9.94 -5.72 5.43
CA THR A 78 -9.60 -7.14 5.53
C THR A 78 -9.00 -7.66 4.23
N ARG A 79 -9.55 -7.28 3.07
CA ARG A 79 -9.00 -7.72 1.77
C ARG A 79 -7.64 -7.11 1.48
N VAL A 80 -7.44 -5.81 1.77
CA VAL A 80 -6.12 -5.16 1.64
C VAL A 80 -5.09 -5.86 2.53
N TYR A 81 -5.44 -6.14 3.80
CA TYR A 81 -4.61 -6.90 4.73
C TYR A 81 -4.24 -8.29 4.17
N GLN A 82 -5.23 -9.04 3.66
CA GLN A 82 -5.01 -10.37 3.10
C GLN A 82 -4.04 -10.32 1.92
N GLN A 83 -4.27 -9.41 0.97
CA GLN A 83 -3.43 -9.26 -0.22
C GLN A 83 -2.00 -8.88 0.13
N ALA A 84 -1.83 -7.88 1.01
CA ALA A 84 -0.53 -7.45 1.47
C ALA A 84 0.22 -8.56 2.24
N ASN A 85 -0.47 -9.29 3.11
CA ASN A 85 0.14 -10.37 3.88
C ASN A 85 0.49 -11.58 2.99
N LEU A 86 -0.35 -11.91 2.00
CA LEU A 86 -0.03 -12.95 1.00
C LEU A 86 1.22 -12.57 0.22
N ARG A 87 1.29 -11.34 -0.30
CA ARG A 87 2.46 -10.85 -1.05
C ARG A 87 3.74 -10.92 -0.24
N ARG A 88 3.68 -10.58 1.05
CA ARG A 88 4.82 -10.70 1.98
C ARG A 88 5.35 -12.12 2.14
N LEU A 89 4.51 -13.13 1.96
CA LEU A 89 4.86 -14.55 2.10
C LEU A 89 5.35 -15.19 0.79
N GLU A 90 5.22 -14.49 -0.35
CA GLU A 90 5.68 -14.99 -1.63
C GLU A 90 7.21 -15.03 -1.74
N ARG A 91 7.72 -15.90 -2.63
CA ARG A 91 9.15 -15.96 -2.93
C ARG A 91 9.60 -14.75 -3.77
N GLY A 92 10.88 -14.42 -3.70
CA GLY A 92 11.47 -13.34 -4.49
C GLY A 92 11.15 -11.93 -3.98
N ILE A 93 10.66 -11.80 -2.75
CA ILE A 93 10.44 -10.51 -2.09
C ILE A 93 11.74 -9.96 -1.52
N THR A 94 12.03 -8.69 -1.78
CA THR A 94 13.18 -8.01 -1.17
C THR A 94 12.87 -7.56 0.27
N PRO A 95 13.88 -7.29 1.12
CA PRO A 95 13.64 -6.76 2.45
C PRO A 95 12.79 -5.48 2.46
N GLN A 96 13.03 -4.56 1.52
CA GLN A 96 12.26 -3.32 1.40
C GLN A 96 10.81 -3.56 0.99
N GLN A 97 10.56 -4.46 0.03
CA GLN A 97 9.21 -4.85 -0.34
C GLN A 97 8.47 -5.52 0.83
N SER A 98 9.16 -6.37 1.59
CA SER A 98 8.59 -7.02 2.77
C SER A 98 8.17 -6.01 3.83
N LEU A 99 9.00 -4.99 4.08
CA LEU A 99 8.67 -3.87 4.98
C LEU A 99 7.49 -3.05 4.46
N PHE A 100 7.48 -2.73 3.16
CA PHE A 100 6.37 -2.04 2.52
C PHE A 100 5.05 -2.80 2.70
N TRP A 101 5.01 -4.07 2.33
CA TRP A 101 3.79 -4.88 2.42
C TRP A 101 3.35 -5.15 3.85
N ARG A 102 4.29 -5.27 4.78
CA ARG A 102 3.98 -5.31 6.21
C ARG A 102 3.31 -4.01 6.67
N ALA A 103 3.87 -2.85 6.31
CA ALA A 103 3.30 -1.56 6.67
C ALA A 103 1.92 -1.33 6.05
N VAL A 104 1.71 -1.78 4.81
CA VAL A 104 0.39 -1.78 4.15
C VAL A 104 -0.61 -2.69 4.89
N ALA A 105 -0.20 -3.90 5.30
CA ALA A 105 -1.06 -4.84 6.01
C ALA A 105 -1.45 -4.34 7.41
N ASP A 106 -0.45 -3.92 8.19
CA ASP A 106 -0.62 -3.50 9.58
C ASP A 106 -1.19 -2.07 9.69
N GLY A 107 -1.29 -1.36 8.56
CA GLY A 107 -1.92 -0.03 8.46
C GLY A 107 -1.23 1.01 9.34
N CYS A 108 0.07 0.85 9.57
CA CYS A 108 0.84 1.71 10.48
C CYS A 108 0.28 1.81 11.91
N ARG A 109 -0.57 0.86 12.31
CA ARG A 109 -0.87 0.70 13.72
C ARG A 109 0.35 0.07 14.35
N GLY A 110 1.10 0.89 15.08
CA GLY A 110 1.74 0.36 16.26
C GLY A 110 0.70 -0.43 17.04
N LEU A 111 1.03 -1.69 17.34
CA LEU A 111 0.29 -2.52 18.27
C LEU A 111 -0.23 -1.70 19.46
#